data_AF-A0A957MU48-F1
#
_entry.id   AF-A0A957MU48-F1
#
_cell.length_a   1.000
_cell.length_b   1.000
_cell.length_c   1.000
_cell.angle_alpha   90.00
_cell.angle_beta   90.00
_cell.angle_gamma   90.00
#
_symmetry.space_group_name_H-M   'P 1'
#
loop_
_entity.id
_entity.type
_entity.pdbx_description
1 polymer ?
#
loop_
_entity_poly.entity_id
_entity_poly.type
_entity_poly.pdbx_seq_one_letter_code
_entity_poly.pdbx_strand_id
1 'polypeptide(L)'
;SNIVSLAGLGPFPGLDMTPLAFTLTGILLAVALIQYRFLDVAPIARDLLVESMSDGVLVLDNAQRIVDINPAMLKLLAPHTADPVGQPLAAVRTVWPALLEFCTGVGDSGYNVRAPGDAVRFVDLQQIAVTDRRKHRRGTLVIARDVTAHTLMQDERERIIAGLQDALDQVKTLRGLLHTCAQCKKVRDEQGLWVALDQYVRTHTDAEFSHGLCPECTHELYPELYAMREQQKAAILDYLNEQGGSNLDAVSEAIGLSKSSMLRRLESLIQDGRVEEVQENGMPIFRMAQPQP
;
A
#
# COMPACT_ATOMS: atom_id res chain seq x y z
N SER A 1 7.66 29.11 -66.50
CA SER A 1 7.38 28.76 -67.91
C SER A 1 7.10 27.26 -67.98
N ASN A 2 5.96 26.86 -68.54
CA ASN A 2 5.55 25.45 -68.63
C ASN A 2 6.02 24.85 -69.97
N ILE A 3 6.27 23.54 -70.02
CA ILE A 3 6.73 22.80 -71.21
C ILE A 3 5.75 22.99 -72.39
N VAL A 4 4.45 23.05 -72.10
CA VAL A 4 3.39 23.24 -73.12
C VAL A 4 3.47 24.63 -73.77
N SER A 5 3.78 25.67 -72.99
CA SER A 5 3.94 27.04 -73.48
C SER A 5 5.23 27.19 -74.30
N LEU A 6 6.31 26.52 -73.86
CA LEU A 6 7.59 26.46 -74.58
C LEU A 6 7.50 25.66 -75.89
N ALA A 7 6.66 24.63 -75.94
CA ALA A 7 6.42 23.81 -77.12
C ALA A 7 5.45 24.46 -78.13
N GLY A 8 4.84 25.62 -77.81
CA GLY A 8 3.92 26.33 -78.71
C GLY A 8 2.59 25.61 -78.95
N LEU A 9 2.23 24.63 -78.12
CA LEU A 9 1.03 23.77 -78.28
C LEU A 9 -0.24 24.38 -77.66
N GLY A 10 -0.21 25.67 -77.31
CA GLY A 10 -1.35 26.38 -76.74
C GLY A 10 -2.37 26.81 -77.79
N PRO A 11 -3.67 26.94 -77.44
CA PRO A 11 -4.73 27.32 -78.36
C PRO A 11 -4.60 28.76 -78.92
N PHE A 12 -3.77 29.60 -78.29
CA PHE A 12 -3.47 30.97 -78.73
C PHE A 12 -1.95 31.19 -78.82
N PRO A 13 -1.40 31.55 -80.00
CA PRO A 13 0.04 31.75 -80.16
C PRO A 13 0.54 32.95 -79.34
N GLY A 14 1.60 32.75 -78.54
CA GLY A 14 2.31 33.83 -77.84
C GLY A 14 1.76 34.22 -76.45
N LEU A 15 0.65 33.64 -76.00
CA LEU A 15 0.11 33.88 -74.65
C LEU A 15 0.49 32.72 -73.70
N ASP A 16 1.22 33.00 -72.63
CA ASP A 16 1.48 31.99 -71.59
C ASP A 16 0.22 31.80 -70.73
N MET A 17 -0.49 30.68 -70.92
CA MET A 17 -1.70 30.34 -70.17
C MET A 17 -1.39 29.77 -68.78
N THR A 18 -0.12 29.53 -68.45
CA THR A 18 0.31 28.94 -67.19
C THR A 18 -0.17 29.73 -65.96
N PRO A 19 -0.07 31.08 -65.92
CA PRO A 19 -0.58 31.85 -64.77
C PRO A 19 -2.09 31.68 -64.59
N LEU A 20 -2.87 31.64 -65.68
CA LEU A 20 -4.32 31.44 -65.63
C LEU A 20 -4.71 30.02 -65.19
N ALA A 21 -3.95 29.01 -65.61
CA ALA A 21 -4.14 27.64 -65.14
C ALA A 21 -3.87 27.55 -63.63
N PHE A 22 -2.77 28.15 -63.14
CA PHE A 22 -2.45 28.16 -61.71
C PHE A 22 -3.47 28.93 -60.87
N THR A 23 -4.00 30.06 -61.34
CA THR A 23 -5.05 30.78 -60.61
C THR A 23 -6.32 29.95 -60.56
N LEU A 24 -6.72 29.31 -61.66
CA LEU A 24 -7.89 28.43 -61.70
C LEU A 24 -7.71 27.21 -60.77
N THR A 25 -6.56 26.55 -60.82
CA THR A 25 -6.24 25.42 -59.93
C THR A 25 -6.20 25.86 -58.47
N GLY A 26 -5.65 27.04 -58.17
CA GLY A 26 -5.61 27.59 -56.82
C GLY A 26 -6.99 27.91 -56.27
N ILE A 27 -7.88 28.50 -57.09
CA ILE A 27 -9.28 28.76 -56.71
C ILE A 27 -10.03 27.45 -56.49
N LEU A 28 -9.89 26.47 -57.39
CA LEU A 28 -10.50 25.14 -57.22
C LEU A 28 -10.00 24.45 -55.95
N LEU A 29 -8.70 24.54 -55.66
CA LEU A 29 -8.12 23.99 -54.44
C LEU A 29 -8.65 24.71 -53.19
N ALA A 30 -8.75 26.04 -53.22
CA ALA A 30 -9.29 26.83 -52.11
C ALA A 30 -10.77 26.51 -51.85
N VAL A 31 -11.60 26.44 -52.89
CA VAL A 31 -13.00 26.02 -52.79
C VAL A 31 -13.09 24.57 -52.30
N ALA A 32 -12.23 23.68 -52.80
CA ALA A 32 -12.17 22.30 -52.33
C ALA A 32 -11.84 22.23 -50.83
N LEU A 33 -10.84 22.97 -50.36
CA LEU A 33 -10.48 23.03 -48.95
C LEU A 33 -11.59 23.63 -48.07
N ILE A 34 -12.28 24.66 -48.54
CA ILE A 34 -13.33 25.37 -47.79
C ILE A 34 -14.65 24.60 -47.79
N GLN A 35 -15.10 24.07 -48.94
CA GLN A 35 -16.39 23.38 -49.06
C GLN A 35 -16.33 21.90 -48.65
N TYR A 36 -15.23 21.20 -48.96
CA TYR A 36 -15.11 19.76 -48.67
C TYR A 36 -14.43 19.46 -47.35
N ARG A 37 -14.10 20.48 -46.54
CA ARG A 37 -13.63 20.28 -45.17
C ARG A 37 -12.44 19.28 -45.11
N PHE A 38 -11.57 19.30 -46.12
CA PHE A 38 -10.52 18.27 -46.29
C PHE A 38 -9.43 18.32 -45.20
N LEU A 39 -9.23 19.50 -44.60
CA LEU A 39 -8.40 19.71 -43.41
C LEU A 39 -9.20 19.70 -42.11
N ASP A 40 -10.49 19.32 -42.14
CA ASP A 40 -11.08 18.77 -40.94
C ASP A 40 -10.38 17.44 -40.71
N VAL A 41 -9.37 17.49 -39.83
CA VAL A 41 -9.13 16.39 -38.90
C VAL A 41 -10.49 16.05 -38.34
N ALA A 42 -11.14 15.09 -38.98
CA ALA A 42 -12.42 14.57 -38.58
C ALA A 42 -12.31 14.31 -37.07
N PRO A 43 -13.31 14.68 -36.26
CA PRO A 43 -13.25 14.39 -34.84
C PRO A 43 -13.55 12.89 -34.66
N ILE A 44 -12.77 12.01 -35.31
CA ILE A 44 -12.80 10.54 -35.26
C ILE A 44 -12.64 10.06 -33.81
N ALA A 45 -12.15 10.92 -32.92
CA ALA A 45 -11.95 10.57 -31.53
C ALA A 45 -12.74 11.41 -30.52
N ARG A 46 -13.59 12.40 -30.87
CA ARG A 46 -14.27 13.15 -29.79
C ARG A 46 -15.41 12.37 -29.16
N ASP A 47 -16.21 11.66 -29.94
CA ASP A 47 -17.31 10.88 -29.37
C ASP A 47 -16.80 9.64 -28.63
N LEU A 48 -15.63 9.11 -29.02
CA LEU A 48 -14.93 8.00 -28.34
C LEU A 48 -14.00 8.43 -27.19
N LEU A 49 -13.51 9.68 -27.16
CA LEU A 49 -12.76 10.23 -26.01
C LEU A 49 -13.69 10.73 -24.90
N VAL A 50 -14.90 11.17 -25.24
CA VAL A 50 -15.90 11.57 -24.23
C VAL A 50 -16.49 10.34 -23.50
N GLU A 51 -16.43 9.15 -24.10
CA GLU A 51 -16.71 7.88 -23.41
C GLU A 51 -15.54 7.39 -22.53
N SER A 52 -14.34 7.97 -22.69
CA SER A 52 -13.18 7.65 -21.85
C SER A 52 -13.08 8.48 -20.57
N MET A 53 -13.93 9.50 -20.41
CA MET A 53 -14.08 10.27 -19.17
C MET A 53 -15.36 9.82 -18.45
N SER A 54 -15.25 8.81 -17.59
CA SER A 54 -16.31 8.36 -16.68
C SER A 54 -16.74 9.42 -15.65
N ASP A 55 -16.00 10.52 -15.56
CA ASP A 55 -16.23 11.58 -14.57
C ASP A 55 -17.38 12.49 -15.01
N GLY A 56 -18.43 12.55 -14.20
CA GLY A 56 -19.49 13.53 -14.29
C GLY A 56 -18.96 14.93 -13.97
N VAL A 57 -19.30 15.91 -14.80
CA VAL A 57 -18.96 17.32 -14.60
C VAL A 57 -20.24 18.14 -14.52
N LEU A 58 -20.33 18.97 -13.49
CA LEU A 58 -21.43 19.90 -13.24
C LEU A 58 -20.86 21.28 -12.92
N VAL A 59 -21.30 22.30 -13.63
CA VAL A 59 -20.92 23.69 -13.38
C VAL A 59 -22.11 24.43 -12.80
N LEU A 60 -21.90 25.07 -11.66
CA LEU A 60 -22.89 25.87 -10.96
C LEU A 60 -22.45 27.33 -10.92
N ASP A 61 -23.40 28.26 -10.99
CA ASP A 61 -23.16 29.67 -10.68
C ASP A 61 -23.17 29.94 -9.15
N ASN A 62 -22.95 31.20 -8.77
CA ASN A 62 -23.01 31.61 -7.36
C ASN A 62 -24.40 31.48 -6.72
N ALA A 63 -25.47 31.37 -7.53
CA ALA A 63 -26.84 31.18 -7.09
C ALA A 63 -27.25 29.68 -7.09
N GLN A 64 -26.29 28.76 -7.23
CA GLN A 64 -26.50 27.31 -7.29
C GLN A 64 -27.38 26.88 -8.49
N ARG A 65 -27.31 27.61 -9.60
CA ARG A 65 -27.96 27.24 -10.88
C ARG A 65 -26.99 26.53 -11.79
N ILE A 66 -27.50 25.56 -12.55
CA ILE A 66 -26.72 24.76 -13.49
C ILE A 66 -26.35 25.64 -14.68
N VAL A 67 -25.06 25.94 -14.83
CA VAL A 67 -24.50 26.66 -15.98
C VAL A 67 -24.21 25.68 -17.11
N ASP A 68 -23.67 24.52 -16.77
CA ASP A 68 -23.31 23.48 -17.73
C ASP A 68 -23.29 22.11 -17.05
N ILE A 69 -23.53 21.05 -17.81
CA ILE A 69 -23.54 19.66 -17.35
C ILE A 69 -23.07 18.72 -18.47
N ASN A 70 -22.11 17.85 -18.18
CA ASN A 70 -21.67 16.87 -19.16
C ASN A 70 -22.60 15.64 -19.22
N PRO A 71 -22.58 14.87 -20.32
CA PRO A 71 -23.41 13.66 -20.45
C PRO A 71 -23.16 12.60 -19.37
N ALA A 72 -21.94 12.49 -18.83
CA ALA A 72 -21.61 11.54 -17.77
C ALA A 72 -22.35 11.89 -16.45
N MET A 73 -22.39 13.16 -16.08
CA MET A 73 -23.14 13.65 -14.92
C MET A 73 -24.65 13.48 -15.14
N LEU A 74 -25.15 13.73 -16.36
CA LEU A 74 -26.55 13.52 -16.67
C LEU A 74 -26.95 12.03 -16.52
N LYS A 75 -26.09 11.10 -16.95
CA LYS A 75 -26.28 9.66 -16.72
C LYS A 75 -26.29 9.30 -15.24
N LEU A 76 -25.45 9.93 -14.41
CA LEU A 76 -25.41 9.73 -12.96
C LEU A 76 -26.65 10.29 -12.26
N LEU A 77 -27.13 11.46 -12.67
CA LEU A 77 -28.31 12.12 -12.11
C LEU A 77 -29.64 11.55 -12.60
N ALA A 78 -29.63 10.69 -13.62
CA ALA A 78 -30.72 9.95 -14.27
C ALA A 78 -30.98 10.41 -15.74
N PRO A 79 -31.13 9.47 -16.69
CA PRO A 79 -31.10 9.74 -18.12
C PRO A 79 -32.37 10.37 -18.73
N HIS A 80 -33.38 10.75 -17.93
CA HIS A 80 -34.71 11.16 -18.43
C HIS A 80 -35.11 12.60 -18.05
N THR A 81 -34.16 13.41 -17.59
CA THR A 81 -34.38 14.84 -17.35
C THR A 81 -34.31 15.62 -18.65
N ALA A 82 -35.30 16.49 -18.87
CA ALA A 82 -35.18 17.60 -19.81
C ALA A 82 -33.93 18.44 -19.45
N ASP A 83 -33.33 19.11 -20.44
CA ASP A 83 -32.11 19.89 -20.27
C ASP A 83 -32.14 20.74 -18.98
N PRO A 84 -31.33 20.42 -17.96
CA PRO A 84 -31.42 21.03 -16.64
C PRO A 84 -30.68 22.37 -16.57
N VAL A 85 -30.03 22.80 -17.66
CA VAL A 85 -29.30 24.07 -17.72
C VAL A 85 -30.22 25.25 -17.41
N GLY A 86 -29.73 26.18 -16.58
CA GLY A 86 -30.44 27.36 -16.09
C GLY A 86 -31.31 27.14 -14.84
N GLN A 87 -31.59 25.88 -14.48
CA GLN A 87 -32.39 25.55 -13.30
C GLN A 87 -31.53 25.55 -12.02
N PRO A 88 -32.10 25.91 -10.85
CA PRO A 88 -31.45 25.67 -9.57
C PRO A 88 -31.21 24.16 -9.37
N LEU A 89 -30.03 23.77 -8.88
CA LEU A 89 -29.70 22.37 -8.65
C LEU A 89 -30.72 21.65 -7.74
N ALA A 90 -31.23 22.36 -6.73
CA ALA A 90 -32.26 21.85 -5.81
C ALA A 90 -33.63 21.57 -6.47
N ALA A 91 -33.91 22.15 -7.65
CA ALA A 91 -35.15 21.91 -8.38
C ALA A 91 -35.11 20.62 -9.22
N VAL A 92 -33.91 20.05 -9.43
CA VAL A 92 -33.74 18.83 -10.20
C VAL A 92 -34.11 17.64 -9.32
N ARG A 93 -35.33 17.11 -9.54
CA ARG A 93 -35.94 16.04 -8.72
C ARG A 93 -35.11 14.77 -8.60
N THR A 94 -34.24 14.50 -9.57
CA THR A 94 -33.42 13.28 -9.64
C THR A 94 -32.03 13.45 -9.01
N VAL A 95 -31.70 14.65 -8.51
CA VAL A 95 -30.47 14.87 -7.75
C VAL A 95 -30.56 14.14 -6.42
N TRP A 96 -29.53 13.37 -6.10
CA TRP A 96 -29.44 12.67 -4.82
C TRP A 96 -29.17 13.68 -3.68
N PRO A 97 -29.79 13.52 -2.49
CA PRO A 97 -29.65 14.48 -1.38
C PRO A 97 -28.20 14.82 -1.01
N ALA A 98 -27.32 13.83 -1.04
CA ALA A 98 -25.90 14.01 -0.75
C ALA A 98 -25.16 14.99 -1.70
N LEU A 99 -25.58 15.12 -2.98
CA LEU A 99 -24.98 16.08 -3.91
C LEU A 99 -25.36 17.50 -3.53
N LEU A 100 -26.60 17.68 -3.10
CA LEU A 100 -27.11 18.99 -2.68
C LEU A 100 -26.33 19.46 -1.45
N GLU A 101 -26.21 18.58 -0.44
CA GLU A 101 -25.45 18.86 0.78
C GLU A 101 -23.98 19.20 0.46
N PHE A 102 -23.33 18.38 -0.37
CA PHE A 102 -21.96 18.61 -0.82
C PHE A 102 -21.79 19.94 -1.55
N CYS A 103 -22.69 20.27 -2.48
CA CYS A 103 -22.67 21.54 -3.22
C CYS A 103 -22.90 22.77 -2.33
N THR A 104 -23.67 22.61 -1.24
CA THR A 104 -24.00 23.69 -0.29
C THR A 104 -23.00 23.89 0.84
N GLY A 105 -21.99 23.03 0.98
CA GLY A 105 -20.81 23.29 1.80
C GLY A 105 -20.68 22.51 3.11
N VAL A 106 -21.31 21.34 3.24
CA VAL A 106 -21.04 20.41 4.34
C VAL A 106 -21.03 18.99 3.77
N GLY A 107 -19.85 18.47 3.44
CA GLY A 107 -19.75 17.14 2.86
C GLY A 107 -18.32 16.58 2.86
N ASP A 108 -18.20 15.30 3.20
CA ASP A 108 -16.95 14.55 3.15
C ASP A 108 -16.65 14.12 1.69
N SER A 109 -15.39 13.79 1.39
CA SER A 109 -15.01 13.32 0.05
C SER A 109 -15.34 11.84 -0.10
N GLY A 110 -16.41 11.51 -0.84
CA GLY A 110 -16.80 10.13 -1.18
C GLY A 110 -18.23 9.76 -0.76
N TYR A 111 -19.07 9.39 -1.73
CA TYR A 111 -20.49 9.10 -1.53
C TYR A 111 -20.93 7.80 -2.18
N ASN A 112 -21.79 7.05 -1.48
CA ASN A 112 -22.42 5.85 -2.03
C ASN A 112 -23.75 6.23 -2.65
N VAL A 113 -23.87 6.03 -3.96
CA VAL A 113 -25.09 6.33 -4.71
C VAL A 113 -25.66 5.04 -5.26
N ARG A 114 -26.92 4.76 -4.95
CA ARG A 114 -27.65 3.69 -5.64
C ARG A 114 -28.13 4.19 -7.00
N ALA A 115 -27.64 3.59 -8.08
CA ALA A 115 -28.13 3.90 -9.42
C ALA A 115 -29.60 3.44 -9.59
N PRO A 116 -30.35 3.98 -10.57
CA PRO A 116 -31.67 3.45 -10.92
C PRO A 116 -31.51 2.02 -11.43
N GLY A 117 -31.89 1.02 -10.64
CA GLY A 117 -31.76 -0.41 -10.97
C GLY A 117 -30.89 -1.26 -10.01
N ASP A 118 -30.93 -0.98 -8.71
CA ASP A 118 -30.39 -1.79 -7.59
C ASP A 118 -28.86 -1.91 -7.44
N ALA A 119 -28.05 -1.61 -8.45
CA ALA A 119 -26.59 -1.57 -8.29
C ALA A 119 -26.13 -0.35 -7.48
N VAL A 120 -25.44 -0.58 -6.36
CA VAL A 120 -24.75 0.47 -5.60
C VAL A 120 -23.50 0.88 -6.36
N ARG A 121 -23.34 2.18 -6.59
CA ARG A 121 -22.15 2.80 -7.17
C ARG A 121 -21.46 3.64 -6.11
N PHE A 122 -20.14 3.63 -6.14
CA PHE A 122 -19.30 4.51 -5.33
C PHE A 122 -18.93 5.71 -6.20
N VAL A 123 -19.32 6.91 -5.76
CA VAL A 123 -19.07 8.15 -6.49
C VAL A 123 -18.25 9.07 -5.60
N ASP A 124 -17.03 9.36 -6.04
CA ASP A 124 -16.19 10.36 -5.43
C ASP A 124 -16.57 11.75 -5.95
N LEU A 125 -16.80 12.70 -5.04
CA LEU A 125 -17.22 14.06 -5.37
C LEU A 125 -16.14 15.06 -5.02
N GLN A 126 -15.78 15.92 -5.98
CA GLN A 126 -14.81 16.98 -5.79
C GLN A 126 -15.41 18.33 -6.19
N GLN A 127 -15.24 19.33 -5.34
CA GLN A 127 -15.67 20.70 -5.59
C GLN A 127 -14.47 21.62 -5.87
N ILE A 128 -14.50 22.34 -6.98
CA ILE A 128 -13.47 23.30 -7.39
C ILE A 128 -14.14 24.66 -7.59
N ALA A 129 -13.71 25.69 -6.85
CA ALA A 129 -14.23 27.04 -7.02
C ALA A 129 -13.78 27.62 -8.37
N VAL A 130 -14.72 28.09 -9.19
CA VAL A 130 -14.42 28.77 -10.46
C VAL A 130 -14.28 30.26 -10.17
N THR A 131 -13.08 30.80 -10.40
CA THR A 131 -12.77 32.22 -10.16
C THR A 131 -12.40 32.93 -11.45
N ASP A 132 -12.74 34.22 -11.54
CA ASP A 132 -12.32 35.10 -12.63
C ASP A 132 -10.85 35.54 -12.44
N ARG A 133 -10.23 36.17 -13.45
CA ARG A 133 -8.89 36.79 -13.42
C ARG A 133 -8.70 37.76 -12.23
N ARG A 134 -9.79 38.29 -11.69
CA ARG A 134 -9.81 39.17 -10.50
C ARG A 134 -9.99 38.40 -9.18
N LYS A 135 -9.82 37.08 -9.15
CA LYS A 135 -10.06 36.17 -8.00
C LYS A 135 -11.47 36.22 -7.40
N HIS A 136 -12.44 36.76 -8.13
CA HIS A 136 -13.83 36.73 -7.71
C HIS A 136 -14.44 35.38 -8.07
N ARG A 137 -15.07 34.70 -7.11
CA ARG A 137 -15.80 33.45 -7.35
C ARG A 137 -16.99 33.75 -8.27
N ARG A 138 -17.02 33.11 -9.44
CA ARG A 138 -18.14 33.18 -10.39
C ARG A 138 -19.04 31.95 -10.32
N GLY A 139 -18.53 30.86 -9.76
CA GLY A 139 -19.28 29.63 -9.64
C GLY A 139 -18.47 28.51 -9.01
N THR A 140 -18.90 27.29 -9.29
CA THR A 140 -18.38 26.07 -8.72
C THR A 140 -18.42 24.97 -9.78
N LEU A 141 -17.29 24.29 -9.98
CA LEU A 141 -17.17 23.09 -10.78
C LEU A 141 -17.23 21.89 -9.83
N VAL A 142 -18.13 20.95 -10.09
CA VAL A 142 -18.28 19.70 -9.36
C VAL A 142 -17.91 18.57 -10.30
N ILE A 143 -16.98 17.73 -9.85
CA ILE A 143 -16.53 16.53 -10.55
C ILE A 143 -17.03 15.32 -9.76
N ALA A 144 -17.66 14.38 -10.43
CA ALA A 144 -18.22 13.16 -9.87
C ALA A 144 -17.60 11.94 -10.55
N ARG A 145 -16.66 11.27 -9.88
CA ARG A 145 -15.95 10.12 -10.43
C ARG A 145 -16.59 8.82 -9.94
N ASP A 146 -17.01 7.98 -10.87
CA ASP A 146 -17.44 6.61 -10.54
C ASP A 146 -16.21 5.76 -10.18
N VAL A 147 -16.03 5.49 -8.88
CA VAL A 147 -14.93 4.69 -8.33
C VAL A 147 -15.36 3.27 -7.98
N THR A 148 -16.56 2.84 -8.40
CA THR A 148 -17.13 1.52 -8.06
C THR A 148 -16.19 0.38 -8.40
N ALA A 149 -15.64 0.37 -9.62
CA ALA A 149 -14.72 -0.68 -10.06
C ALA A 149 -13.43 -0.70 -9.22
N HIS A 150 -12.91 0.49 -8.90
CA HIS A 150 -11.68 0.62 -8.12
C HIS A 150 -11.88 0.10 -6.68
N THR A 151 -12.95 0.53 -6.01
CA THR A 151 -13.28 0.08 -4.66
C THR A 151 -13.50 -1.44 -4.60
N LEU A 152 -14.24 -2.01 -5.56
CA LEU A 152 -14.47 -3.46 -5.61
C LEU A 152 -13.18 -4.26 -5.89
N MET A 153 -12.30 -3.76 -6.76
CA MET A 153 -11.01 -4.39 -7.03
C MET A 153 -10.08 -4.33 -5.82
N GLN A 154 -10.11 -3.24 -5.05
CA GLN A 154 -9.33 -3.11 -3.82
C GLN A 154 -9.81 -4.11 -2.76
N ASP A 155 -11.12 -4.17 -2.50
CA ASP A 155 -11.71 -5.13 -1.56
C ASP A 155 -11.38 -6.58 -1.93
N GLU A 156 -11.47 -6.94 -3.21
CA GLU A 156 -11.15 -8.28 -3.68
C GLU A 156 -9.66 -8.60 -3.50
N ARG A 157 -8.78 -7.65 -3.82
CA ARG A 157 -7.34 -7.80 -3.59
C ARG A 157 -7.03 -8.02 -2.12
N GLU A 158 -7.63 -7.25 -1.23
CA GLU A 158 -7.43 -7.38 0.22
C GLU A 158 -7.91 -8.74 0.72
N ARG A 159 -9.06 -9.23 0.25
CA ARG A 159 -9.53 -10.59 0.56
C ARG A 159 -8.56 -11.68 0.09
N ILE A 160 -8.04 -11.57 -1.13
CA ILE A 160 -7.09 -12.55 -1.66
C ILE A 160 -5.80 -12.54 -0.83
N ILE A 161 -5.29 -11.36 -0.46
CA ILE A 161 -4.09 -11.23 0.40
C ILE A 161 -4.33 -11.91 1.75
N ALA A 162 -5.46 -11.62 2.40
CA ALA A 162 -5.82 -12.25 3.67
C ALA A 162 -5.91 -13.78 3.54
N GLY A 163 -6.57 -14.27 2.49
CA GLY A 163 -6.67 -15.72 2.23
C GLY A 163 -5.30 -16.39 1.97
N LEU A 164 -4.39 -15.71 1.28
CA LEU A 164 -3.02 -16.21 1.09
C LEU A 164 -2.22 -16.24 2.39
N GLN A 165 -2.40 -15.25 3.26
CA GLN A 165 -1.77 -15.21 4.59
C GLN A 165 -2.27 -16.37 5.46
N ASP A 166 -3.58 -16.59 5.52
CA ASP A 166 -4.17 -17.71 6.25
C ASP A 166 -3.66 -19.07 5.72
N ALA A 167 -3.60 -19.23 4.39
CA ALA A 167 -3.07 -20.44 3.78
C ALA A 167 -1.58 -20.67 4.13
N LEU A 168 -0.76 -19.60 4.12
CA LEU A 168 0.64 -19.67 4.53
C LEU A 168 0.81 -20.09 6.00
N ASP A 169 -0.03 -19.58 6.89
CA ASP A 169 0.04 -19.92 8.31
C ASP A 169 -0.44 -21.36 8.59
N GLN A 170 -1.37 -21.89 7.79
CA GLN A 170 -1.74 -23.31 7.81
C GLN A 170 -0.61 -24.22 7.31
N VAL A 171 0.22 -23.77 6.35
CA VAL A 171 1.39 -24.54 5.89
C VAL A 171 2.52 -24.52 6.94
N LYS A 172 2.71 -23.43 7.67
CA LYS A 172 3.70 -23.37 8.78
C LYS A 172 3.36 -24.33 9.93
N THR A 173 2.07 -24.59 10.17
CA THR A 173 1.62 -25.52 11.22
C THR A 173 1.77 -27.00 10.83
N LEU A 174 1.93 -27.32 9.53
CA LEU A 174 2.19 -28.67 9.02
C LEU A 174 3.68 -29.02 8.84
N ARG A 175 4.59 -28.33 9.53
CA ARG A 175 5.96 -28.81 9.81
C ARG A 175 6.07 -29.47 11.20
N GLY A 176 4.94 -29.87 11.79
CA GLY A 176 4.85 -30.21 13.21
C GLY A 176 5.35 -31.59 13.64
N LEU A 177 5.52 -32.55 12.72
CA LEU A 177 6.08 -33.87 13.05
C LEU A 177 7.38 -34.13 12.28
N LEU A 178 8.50 -33.98 12.97
CA LEU A 178 9.78 -34.47 12.49
C LEU A 178 9.81 -36.00 12.61
N HIS A 179 10.02 -36.69 11.48
CA HIS A 179 10.27 -38.11 11.48
C HIS A 179 11.68 -38.38 12.04
N THR A 180 11.75 -38.73 13.34
CA THR A 180 13.02 -38.99 14.02
C THR A 180 13.26 -40.49 14.20
N CYS A 181 14.53 -40.90 14.17
CA CYS A 181 14.91 -42.26 14.49
C CYS A 181 14.76 -42.47 16.00
N ALA A 182 13.97 -43.47 16.40
CA ALA A 182 13.74 -43.77 17.82
C ALA A 182 15.05 -44.05 18.60
N GLN A 183 16.04 -44.65 17.93
CA GLN A 183 17.32 -45.07 18.50
C GLN A 183 18.37 -43.94 18.55
N CYS A 184 18.66 -43.30 17.41
CA CYS A 184 19.77 -42.36 17.29
C CYS A 184 19.35 -40.89 17.13
N LYS A 185 18.04 -40.59 17.18
CA LYS A 185 17.45 -39.25 17.12
C LYS A 185 17.78 -38.41 15.88
N LYS A 186 18.36 -39.01 14.83
CA LYS A 186 18.48 -38.39 13.50
C LYS A 186 17.10 -38.05 12.93
N VAL A 187 17.04 -36.98 12.14
CA VAL A 187 15.83 -36.53 11.45
C VAL A 187 15.87 -37.02 10.01
N ARG A 188 14.74 -37.48 9.49
CA ARG A 188 14.58 -37.78 8.07
C ARG A 188 14.15 -36.52 7.33
N ASP A 189 14.95 -36.07 6.37
CA ASP A 189 14.66 -34.88 5.56
C ASP A 189 13.63 -35.16 4.44
N GLU A 190 13.30 -34.11 3.69
CA GLU A 190 12.35 -34.17 2.57
C GLU A 190 12.85 -35.07 1.42
N GLN A 191 14.17 -35.26 1.30
CA GLN A 191 14.79 -36.17 0.34
C GLN A 191 14.84 -37.63 0.84
N GLY A 192 14.40 -37.87 2.07
CA GLY A 192 14.35 -39.19 2.69
C GLY A 192 15.68 -39.64 3.32
N LEU A 193 16.69 -38.78 3.38
CA LEU A 193 18.00 -39.02 3.99
C LEU A 193 17.96 -38.79 5.50
N TRP A 194 18.82 -39.50 6.23
CA TRP A 194 18.95 -39.37 7.67
C TRP A 194 20.08 -38.42 8.06
N VAL A 195 19.72 -37.23 8.52
CA VAL A 195 20.66 -36.17 8.92
C VAL A 195 20.64 -35.96 10.44
N ALA A 196 21.70 -35.37 10.97
CA ALA A 196 21.73 -34.98 12.38
C ALA A 196 20.72 -33.85 12.66
N LEU A 197 20.15 -33.81 13.87
CA LEU A 197 19.10 -32.84 14.22
C LEU A 197 19.59 -31.39 14.11
N ASP A 198 20.80 -31.12 14.58
CA ASP A 198 21.44 -29.81 14.51
C ASP A 198 21.65 -29.35 13.06
N GLN A 199 22.10 -30.26 12.19
CA GLN A 199 22.23 -30.00 10.75
C GLN A 199 20.87 -29.72 10.11
N TYR A 200 19.85 -30.52 10.43
CA TYR A 200 18.49 -30.34 9.91
C TYR A 200 17.94 -28.97 10.30
N VAL A 201 18.02 -28.60 11.58
CA VAL A 201 17.50 -27.33 12.09
C VAL A 201 18.23 -26.15 11.47
N ARG A 202 19.57 -26.15 11.42
CA ARG A 202 20.37 -25.07 10.77
C ARG A 202 20.01 -24.84 9.29
N THR A 203 19.57 -25.90 8.59
CA THR A 203 19.25 -25.81 7.16
C THR A 203 17.82 -25.31 6.93
N HIS A 204 16.94 -25.43 7.92
CA HIS A 204 15.50 -25.14 7.80
C HIS A 204 15.01 -23.99 8.69
N THR A 205 15.87 -23.44 9.56
CA THR A 205 15.60 -22.31 10.46
C THR A 205 16.82 -21.41 10.61
N ASP A 206 16.62 -20.20 11.16
CA ASP A 206 17.70 -19.25 11.46
C ASP A 206 18.44 -19.57 12.78
N ALA A 207 18.35 -20.80 13.30
CA ALA A 207 18.93 -21.17 14.60
C ALA A 207 20.39 -21.63 14.49
N GLU A 208 21.24 -21.13 15.39
CA GLU A 208 22.63 -21.58 15.57
C GLU A 208 22.79 -22.43 16.84
N PHE A 209 23.61 -23.48 16.78
CA PHE A 209 23.88 -24.36 17.93
C PHE A 209 25.22 -24.05 18.57
N SER A 210 25.21 -23.70 19.86
CA SER A 210 26.37 -23.72 20.74
C SER A 210 26.43 -25.07 21.48
N HIS A 211 27.64 -25.62 21.67
CA HIS A 211 27.81 -26.90 22.37
C HIS A 211 27.96 -26.64 23.88
N GLY A 212 27.17 -27.33 24.70
CA GLY A 212 27.21 -27.26 26.15
C GLY A 212 26.74 -28.57 26.80
N LEU A 213 27.05 -28.76 28.08
CA LEU A 213 26.53 -29.87 28.88
C LEU A 213 25.41 -29.35 29.78
N CYS A 214 24.30 -30.06 29.86
CA CYS A 214 23.24 -29.75 30.81
C CYS A 214 23.70 -30.06 32.26
N PRO A 215 22.97 -29.56 33.28
CA PRO A 215 23.32 -29.83 34.68
C PRO A 215 23.39 -31.32 35.02
N GLU A 216 22.46 -32.11 34.50
CA GLU A 216 22.40 -33.56 34.73
C GLU A 216 23.63 -34.28 34.19
N CYS A 217 23.97 -34.06 32.91
CA CYS A 217 25.17 -34.63 32.30
C CYS A 217 26.46 -34.12 32.96
N THR A 218 26.47 -32.87 33.44
CA THR A 218 27.62 -32.33 34.18
C THR A 218 27.78 -33.05 35.52
N HIS A 219 26.68 -33.30 36.24
CA HIS A 219 26.69 -34.01 37.52
C HIS A 219 27.15 -35.47 37.36
N GLU A 220 26.69 -36.16 36.31
CA GLU A 220 27.04 -37.56 36.06
C GLU A 220 28.49 -37.72 35.57
N LEU A 221 28.93 -36.91 34.60
CA LEU A 221 30.25 -37.04 33.98
C LEU A 221 31.36 -36.32 34.75
N TYR A 222 31.02 -35.26 35.49
CA TYR A 222 31.98 -34.41 36.21
C TYR A 222 31.47 -33.99 37.61
N PRO A 223 31.31 -34.94 38.56
CA PRO A 223 30.73 -34.67 39.87
C PRO A 223 31.49 -33.59 40.67
N GLU A 224 32.83 -33.61 40.60
CA GLU A 224 33.69 -32.65 41.31
C GLU A 224 33.50 -31.22 40.78
N LEU A 225 33.39 -31.07 39.46
CA LEU A 225 33.15 -29.78 38.82
C LEU A 225 31.76 -29.24 39.15
N TYR A 226 30.76 -30.14 39.25
CA TYR A 226 29.41 -29.79 39.66
C TYR A 226 29.39 -29.28 41.11
N ALA A 227 29.99 -30.02 42.04
CA ALA A 227 30.07 -29.63 43.44
C ALA A 227 30.76 -28.26 43.63
N MET A 228 31.86 -28.03 42.89
CA MET A 228 32.56 -26.74 42.92
C MET A 228 31.68 -25.59 42.40
N ARG A 229 30.86 -25.82 41.36
CA ARG A 229 29.93 -24.82 40.82
C ARG A 229 28.80 -24.51 41.80
N GLU A 230 28.28 -25.51 42.51
CA GLU A 230 27.22 -25.30 43.51
C GLU A 230 27.76 -24.56 44.75
N GLN A 231 28.98 -24.85 45.19
CA GLN A 231 29.65 -24.05 46.24
C GLN A 231 29.80 -22.59 45.83
N GLN A 232 30.20 -22.32 44.57
CA GLN A 232 30.30 -20.95 44.05
C GLN A 232 28.94 -20.24 44.03
N LYS A 233 27.88 -20.92 43.61
CA LYS A 233 26.52 -20.35 43.62
C LYS A 233 26.05 -20.04 45.04
N ALA A 234 26.29 -20.94 46.00
CA ALA A 234 25.97 -20.72 47.41
C ALA A 234 26.70 -19.47 47.95
N ALA A 235 28.00 -19.36 47.70
CA ALA A 235 28.79 -18.21 48.14
C ALA A 235 28.30 -16.87 47.54
N ILE A 236 27.86 -16.87 46.27
CA ILE A 236 27.26 -15.68 45.64
C ILE A 236 25.97 -15.28 46.37
N LEU A 237 25.10 -16.25 46.67
CA LEU A 237 23.83 -15.98 47.32
C LEU A 237 24.01 -15.48 48.75
N ASP A 238 24.93 -16.08 49.50
CA ASP A 238 25.27 -15.64 50.85
C ASP A 238 25.76 -14.18 50.83
N TYR A 239 26.66 -13.84 49.91
CA TYR A 239 27.14 -12.47 49.73
C TYR A 239 26.03 -11.48 49.35
N LEU A 240 25.18 -11.84 48.39
CA LEU A 240 24.06 -10.97 47.96
C LEU A 240 23.02 -10.77 49.06
N ASN A 241 22.77 -11.79 49.87
CA ASN A 241 21.87 -11.73 51.01
C ASN A 241 22.43 -10.82 52.12
N GLU A 242 23.74 -10.88 52.38
CA GLU A 242 24.41 -10.01 53.36
C GLU A 242 24.45 -8.54 52.92
N GLN A 243 24.68 -8.26 51.64
CA GLN A 243 24.84 -6.90 51.11
C GLN A 243 23.51 -6.24 50.70
N GLY A 244 22.41 -6.99 50.59
CA GLY A 244 21.12 -6.48 50.11
C GLY A 244 21.08 -6.14 48.61
N GLY A 245 22.17 -6.40 47.88
CA GLY A 245 22.32 -6.15 46.46
C GLY A 245 23.71 -5.62 46.11
N SER A 246 24.30 -6.08 45.00
CA SER A 246 25.64 -5.64 44.60
C SER A 246 25.83 -5.69 43.08
N ASN A 247 26.79 -4.89 42.58
CA ASN A 247 27.12 -4.87 41.15
C ASN A 247 28.02 -6.08 40.77
N LEU A 248 28.11 -6.36 39.47
CA LEU A 248 28.90 -7.49 38.96
C LEU A 248 30.34 -7.49 39.46
N ASP A 249 30.98 -6.32 39.51
CA ASP A 249 32.41 -6.19 39.80
C ASP A 249 32.71 -6.52 41.27
N ALA A 250 31.89 -6.04 42.19
CA ALA A 250 32.02 -6.30 43.62
C ALA A 250 31.76 -7.77 43.96
N VAL A 251 30.75 -8.40 43.35
CA VAL A 251 30.50 -9.85 43.52
C VAL A 251 31.64 -10.67 42.93
N SER A 252 32.16 -10.28 41.76
CA SER A 252 33.28 -10.95 41.09
C SER A 252 34.55 -10.94 41.95
N GLU A 253 34.85 -9.80 42.58
CA GLU A 253 36.01 -9.63 43.47
C GLU A 253 35.84 -10.40 44.78
N ALA A 254 34.67 -10.37 45.40
CA ALA A 254 34.40 -11.06 46.67
C ALA A 254 34.49 -12.59 46.56
N ILE A 255 33.99 -13.16 45.46
CA ILE A 255 33.96 -14.62 45.24
C ILE A 255 35.24 -15.12 44.54
N GLY A 256 36.09 -14.22 44.03
CA GLY A 256 37.35 -14.57 43.36
C GLY A 256 37.16 -15.23 41.99
N LEU A 257 36.08 -14.89 41.27
CA LEU A 257 35.78 -15.42 39.94
C LEU A 257 36.05 -14.38 38.86
N SER A 258 36.41 -14.81 37.65
CA SER A 258 36.48 -13.91 36.48
C SER A 258 35.09 -13.36 36.14
N LYS A 259 34.97 -12.12 35.66
CA LYS A 259 33.70 -11.48 35.27
C LYS A 259 32.81 -12.34 34.36
N SER A 260 33.38 -12.97 33.32
CA SER A 260 32.66 -13.87 32.40
C SER A 260 32.17 -15.17 33.04
N SER A 261 32.84 -15.62 34.10
CA SER A 261 32.40 -16.75 34.89
C SER A 261 31.28 -16.33 35.82
N MET A 262 31.43 -15.20 36.51
CA MET A 262 30.42 -14.63 37.40
C MET A 262 29.10 -14.37 36.69
N LEU A 263 29.13 -13.71 35.53
CA LEU A 263 27.95 -13.47 34.68
C LEU A 263 27.17 -14.75 34.41
N ARG A 264 27.83 -15.84 33.96
CA ARG A 264 27.16 -17.12 33.70
C ARG A 264 26.52 -17.74 34.94
N ARG A 265 27.06 -17.51 36.15
CA ARG A 265 26.45 -18.03 37.40
C ARG A 265 25.25 -17.18 37.80
N LEU A 266 25.36 -15.85 37.67
CA LEU A 266 24.25 -14.93 37.92
C LEU A 266 23.10 -15.19 36.94
N GLU A 267 23.38 -15.34 35.65
CA GLU A 267 22.38 -15.72 34.64
C GLU A 267 21.67 -17.04 35.00
N SER A 268 22.42 -18.06 35.46
CA SER A 268 21.83 -19.31 35.95
C SER A 268 20.96 -19.08 37.19
N LEU A 269 21.40 -18.27 38.16
CA LEU A 269 20.63 -17.97 39.38
C LEU A 269 19.38 -17.12 39.10
N ILE A 270 19.41 -16.29 38.07
CA ILE A 270 18.27 -15.50 37.58
C ILE A 270 17.26 -16.43 36.89
N GLN A 271 17.72 -17.34 36.04
CA GLN A 271 16.86 -18.37 35.43
C GLN A 271 16.20 -19.27 36.48
N ASP A 272 16.93 -19.62 37.55
CA ASP A 272 16.42 -20.39 38.69
C ASP A 272 15.49 -19.56 39.60
N GLY A 273 15.30 -18.25 39.32
CA GLY A 273 14.43 -17.35 40.09
C GLY A 273 14.94 -17.00 41.49
N ARG A 274 16.24 -17.19 41.77
CA ARG A 274 16.86 -16.96 43.09
C ARG A 274 17.43 -15.54 43.23
N VAL A 275 17.84 -14.95 42.10
CA VAL A 275 18.43 -13.61 42.01
C VAL A 275 17.65 -12.82 40.96
N GLU A 276 17.48 -11.52 41.17
CA GLU A 276 16.95 -10.59 40.17
C GLU A 276 18.01 -9.55 39.80
N GLU A 277 17.98 -9.12 38.54
CA GLU A 277 18.78 -7.99 38.05
C GLU A 277 17.92 -6.73 38.01
N VAL A 278 18.38 -5.67 38.65
CA VAL A 278 17.67 -4.39 38.74
C VAL A 278 18.60 -3.26 38.32
N GLN A 279 18.07 -2.33 37.52
CA GLN A 279 18.82 -1.17 37.07
C GLN A 279 18.73 -0.05 38.11
N GLU A 280 19.84 0.26 38.79
CA GLU A 280 19.94 1.38 39.72
C GLU A 280 21.02 2.36 39.23
N ASN A 281 20.64 3.63 39.02
CA ASN A 281 21.53 4.69 38.51
C ASN A 281 22.27 4.33 37.21
N GLY A 282 21.65 3.52 36.35
CA GLY A 282 22.23 3.10 35.05
C GLY A 282 23.26 1.98 35.14
N MET A 283 23.39 1.31 36.30
CA MET A 283 24.21 0.11 36.47
C MET A 283 23.34 -1.09 36.89
N PRO A 284 23.68 -2.31 36.41
CA PRO A 284 23.00 -3.53 36.83
C PRO A 284 23.42 -3.92 38.25
N ILE A 285 22.45 -4.01 39.15
CA ILE A 285 22.59 -4.50 40.52
C ILE A 285 21.86 -5.83 40.65
N PHE A 286 22.55 -6.83 41.18
CA PHE A 286 22.01 -8.17 41.44
C PHE A 286 21.60 -8.26 42.90
N ARG A 287 20.40 -8.74 43.20
CA ARG A 287 19.91 -8.94 44.56
C ARG A 287 19.03 -10.19 44.66
N MET A 288 18.76 -10.63 45.89
CA MET A 288 17.88 -11.78 46.12
C MET A 288 16.48 -11.49 45.54
N ALA A 289 15.94 -12.44 44.77
CA ALA A 289 14.58 -12.32 44.26
C ALA A 289 13.58 -12.34 45.43
N GLN A 290 12.66 -11.39 45.47
CA GLN A 290 11.59 -11.42 46.46
C GLN A 290 10.61 -12.57 46.13
N PRO A 291 10.09 -13.31 47.13
CA PRO A 291 9.06 -14.29 46.87
C PRO A 291 7.85 -13.57 46.24
N GLN A 292 7.45 -14.01 45.05
CA GLN A 292 6.25 -13.48 44.41
C GLN A 292 5.03 -13.77 45.32
N PRO A 293 4.15 -12.78 45.55
CA PRO A 293 2.95 -12.96 46.37
C PRO A 293 1.93 -13.93 45.76
#